data_AF-A0A961VLA6-F1
#
_entry.id   AF-A0A961VLA6-F1
#
_cell.length_a   1.000
_cell.length_b   1.000
_cell.length_c   1.000
_cell.angle_alpha   90.00
_cell.angle_beta   90.00
_cell.angle_gamma   90.00
#
_symmetry.space_group_name_H-M   'P 1'
#
loop_
_entity.id
_entity.type
_entity.pdbx_description
1 polymer ?
#
loop_
_entity_poly.entity_id
_entity_poly.type
_entity_poly.pdbx_seq_one_letter_code
_entity_poly.pdbx_strand_id
1 'polypeptide(L)'
;MHRILPLILLGLSLTPAHAAVRDDLPALVAAFVAEERPDADQARQAAISECIISAFEGIGDEELATMIVVDDFEESFDNLLEAYPEREDIVETCEDI
;
A
#
# COMPACT_ATOMS: atom_id res chain seq x y z
N MET A 1 16.19 -30.40 44.59
CA MET A 1 17.13 -29.27 44.46
C MET A 1 17.29 -28.95 42.98
N HIS A 2 17.12 -27.67 42.62
CA HIS A 2 17.51 -27.00 41.37
C HIS A 2 16.71 -27.28 40.09
N ARG A 3 15.68 -26.43 39.95
CA ARG A 3 15.10 -25.91 38.70
C ARG A 3 16.17 -25.33 37.78
N ILE A 4 16.09 -25.58 36.46
CA ILE A 4 16.48 -24.59 35.44
C ILE A 4 15.52 -24.78 34.24
N LEU A 5 14.55 -23.88 34.11
CA LEU A 5 13.70 -23.71 32.92
C LEU A 5 14.45 -22.72 32.01
N PRO A 6 14.73 -23.02 30.73
CA PRO A 6 15.33 -22.02 29.86
C PRO A 6 14.26 -21.01 29.47
N LEU A 7 14.45 -19.78 29.93
CA LEU A 7 13.71 -18.60 29.52
C LEU A 7 14.10 -18.30 28.07
N ILE A 8 13.28 -18.74 27.11
CA ILE A 8 13.41 -18.31 25.72
C ILE A 8 12.93 -16.85 25.68
N LEU A 9 13.87 -15.91 25.69
CA LEU A 9 13.62 -14.57 25.19
C LEU A 9 13.37 -14.68 23.68
N LEU A 10 12.10 -14.83 23.29
CA LEU A 10 11.67 -14.38 21.97
C LEU A 10 11.79 -12.86 21.97
N GLY A 11 12.91 -12.35 21.48
CA GLY A 11 13.01 -10.97 21.08
C GLY A 11 11.94 -10.71 20.03
N LEU A 12 10.99 -9.81 20.33
CA LEU A 12 10.14 -9.19 19.33
C LEU A 12 11.06 -8.50 18.32
N SER A 13 11.34 -9.16 17.20
CA SER A 13 11.75 -8.46 15.99
C SER A 13 10.57 -7.62 15.55
N LEU A 14 10.57 -6.32 15.89
CA LEU A 14 9.75 -5.33 15.20
C LEU A 14 10.05 -5.50 13.71
N THR A 15 9.06 -5.94 12.96
CA THR A 15 9.18 -6.41 11.59
C THR A 15 9.47 -5.25 10.63
N PRO A 16 10.52 -5.35 9.78
CA PRO A 16 10.80 -4.36 8.72
C PRO A 16 9.77 -4.33 7.59
N ALA A 17 8.76 -5.21 7.64
CA ALA A 17 7.73 -5.35 6.60
C ALA A 17 6.87 -4.09 6.43
N HIS A 18 6.68 -3.27 7.46
CA HIS A 18 5.76 -2.13 7.39
C HIS A 18 6.30 -0.95 6.55
N ALA A 19 7.60 -0.66 6.66
CA ALA A 19 8.22 0.40 5.86
C ALA A 19 8.35 0.00 4.38
N ALA A 20 8.55 -1.30 4.11
CA ALA A 20 8.71 -1.82 2.75
C ALA A 20 7.47 -1.53 1.88
N VAL A 21 6.26 -1.69 2.42
CA VAL A 21 5.02 -1.44 1.67
C VAL A 21 4.92 0.02 1.20
N ARG A 22 5.29 0.99 2.05
CA ARG A 22 5.29 2.40 1.63
C ARG A 22 6.35 2.69 0.57
N ASP A 23 7.53 2.11 0.71
CA ASP A 23 8.61 2.26 -0.27
C ASP A 23 8.24 1.64 -1.64
N ASP A 24 7.46 0.56 -1.62
CA ASP A 24 7.02 -0.15 -2.82
C ASP A 24 5.75 0.46 -3.47
N LEU A 25 4.94 1.20 -2.70
CA LEU A 25 3.66 1.77 -3.14
C LEU A 25 3.74 2.54 -4.48
N PRO A 26 4.75 3.39 -4.75
CA PRO A 26 4.84 4.09 -6.03
C PRO A 26 4.99 3.15 -7.22
N ALA A 27 5.74 2.05 -7.08
CA ALA A 27 5.93 1.08 -8.14
C ALA A 27 4.66 0.23 -8.36
N LEU A 28 3.97 -0.13 -7.29
CA LEU A 28 2.71 -0.88 -7.33
C LEU A 28 1.60 -0.07 -8.01
N VAL A 29 1.42 1.19 -7.60
CA VAL A 29 0.44 2.09 -8.22
C VAL A 29 0.78 2.34 -9.69
N ALA A 30 2.06 2.55 -10.03
CA ALA A 30 2.44 2.75 -11.43
C ALA A 30 2.16 1.52 -12.31
N ALA A 31 2.35 0.31 -11.77
CA ALA A 31 2.01 -0.94 -12.47
C ALA A 31 0.49 -1.06 -12.67
N PHE A 32 -0.29 -0.82 -11.61
CA PHE A 32 -1.75 -0.80 -11.66
C PHE A 32 -2.28 0.19 -12.71
N VAL A 33 -1.81 1.45 -12.68
CA VAL A 33 -2.23 2.47 -13.66
C VAL A 33 -1.84 2.10 -15.09
N ALA A 34 -0.68 1.48 -15.30
CA ALA A 34 -0.27 1.06 -16.64
C ALA A 34 -1.17 -0.07 -17.20
N GLU A 35 -1.70 -0.92 -16.33
CA GLU A 35 -2.65 -1.98 -16.67
C GLU A 35 -4.07 -1.44 -16.91
N GLU A 36 -4.57 -0.59 -16.01
CA GLU A 36 -5.92 -0.03 -16.08
C GLU A 36 -6.07 1.04 -17.17
N ARG A 37 -4.99 1.78 -17.48
CA ARG A 37 -4.99 2.90 -18.42
C ARG A 37 -4.03 2.69 -19.58
N PRO A 38 -4.20 1.63 -20.40
CA PRO A 38 -3.31 1.30 -21.50
C PRO A 38 -3.42 2.30 -22.67
N ASP A 39 -4.47 3.13 -22.69
CA ASP A 39 -4.73 4.18 -23.67
C ASP A 39 -4.07 5.53 -23.29
N ALA A 40 -3.71 5.71 -22.02
CA ALA A 40 -2.96 6.87 -21.56
C ALA A 40 -1.48 6.75 -21.94
N ASP A 41 -0.87 7.86 -22.35
CA ASP A 41 0.59 7.89 -22.54
C ASP A 41 1.34 7.86 -21.19
N GLN A 42 2.66 7.66 -21.23
CA GLN A 42 3.47 7.57 -20.02
C GLN A 42 3.40 8.83 -19.13
N ALA A 43 3.23 10.00 -19.74
CA ALA A 43 3.15 11.25 -18.98
C ALA A 43 1.82 11.33 -18.22
N ARG A 44 0.73 10.90 -18.86
CA ARG A 44 -0.59 10.83 -18.24
C ARG A 44 -0.66 9.73 -17.18
N GLN A 45 -0.14 8.53 -17.45
CA GLN A 45 -0.04 7.46 -16.45
C GLN A 45 0.75 7.89 -15.21
N ALA A 46 1.85 8.62 -15.39
CA ALA A 46 2.63 9.16 -14.28
C ALA A 46 1.83 10.18 -13.46
N ALA A 47 1.06 11.06 -14.11
CA ALA A 47 0.21 12.04 -13.43
C ALA A 47 -0.92 11.38 -12.62
N ILE A 48 -1.56 10.35 -13.18
CA ILE A 48 -2.58 9.55 -12.48
C ILE A 48 -1.95 8.86 -11.28
N SER A 49 -0.78 8.23 -11.45
CA SER A 49 -0.08 7.53 -10.36
C SER A 49 0.27 8.48 -9.21
N GLU A 50 0.80 9.66 -9.51
CA GLU A 50 1.13 10.67 -8.50
C GLU A 50 -0.11 11.15 -7.73
N CYS A 51 -1.23 11.34 -8.44
CA CYS A 51 -2.50 11.70 -7.83
C CYS A 51 -3.02 10.61 -6.88
N ILE A 52 -3.02 9.35 -7.32
CA ILE A 52 -3.42 8.20 -6.51
C ILE A 52 -2.55 8.08 -5.25
N ILE A 53 -1.23 8.19 -5.38
CA ILE A 53 -0.31 8.13 -4.22
C ILE A 53 -0.64 9.26 -3.21
N SER A 54 -0.94 10.46 -3.71
CA SER A 54 -1.32 11.60 -2.87
C SER A 54 -2.63 11.36 -2.11
N ALA A 55 -3.56 10.58 -2.70
CA ALA A 55 -4.81 10.19 -2.04
C ALA A 55 -4.59 9.35 -0.79
N PHE A 56 -3.41 8.73 -0.60
CA PHE A 56 -3.03 7.94 0.58
C PHE A 56 -2.10 8.67 1.56
N GLU A 57 -1.86 9.97 1.35
CA GLU A 57 -1.21 10.79 2.36
C GLU A 57 -1.99 10.74 3.68
N GLY A 58 -1.26 10.70 4.79
CA GLY A 58 -1.83 10.64 6.14
C GLY A 58 -2.24 9.25 6.64
N ILE A 59 -2.29 8.21 5.79
CA ILE A 59 -2.35 6.82 6.28
C ILE A 59 -1.00 6.48 6.92
N GLY A 60 -1.00 5.84 8.09
CA GLY A 60 0.24 5.42 8.74
C GLY A 60 0.89 4.21 8.07
N ASP A 61 2.20 4.03 8.22
CA ASP A 61 2.92 2.89 7.62
C ASP A 61 2.39 1.53 8.12
N GLU A 62 2.04 1.45 9.41
CA GLU A 62 1.48 0.24 10.02
C GLU A 62 0.10 -0.10 9.45
N GLU A 63 -0.74 0.92 9.25
CA GLU A 63 -2.07 0.81 8.68
C GLU A 63 -1.98 0.39 7.22
N LEU A 64 -1.15 1.08 6.43
CA LEU A 64 -0.91 0.75 5.02
C LEU A 64 -0.39 -0.69 4.86
N ALA A 65 0.56 -1.12 5.69
CA ALA A 65 1.11 -2.47 5.61
C ALA A 65 0.18 -3.56 6.16
N THR A 66 -0.85 -3.19 6.92
CA THR A 66 -1.92 -4.11 7.33
C THR A 66 -2.92 -4.31 6.18
N MET A 67 -3.14 -3.29 5.37
CA MET A 67 -4.17 -3.29 4.33
C MET A 67 -3.64 -3.68 2.95
N ILE A 68 -2.41 -3.30 2.60
CA ILE A 68 -1.82 -3.60 1.29
C ILE A 68 -1.02 -4.90 1.34
N VAL A 69 -1.36 -5.81 0.43
CA VAL A 69 -0.64 -7.07 0.19
C VAL A 69 0.04 -6.95 -1.16
N VAL A 70 1.37 -6.84 -1.16
CA VAL A 70 2.17 -6.59 -2.39
C VAL A 70 1.91 -7.61 -3.50
N ASP A 71 1.79 -8.89 -3.16
CA ASP A 71 1.55 -9.97 -4.14
C ASP A 71 0.09 -10.02 -4.66
N ASP A 72 -0.81 -9.27 -4.03
CA ASP A 72 -2.25 -9.22 -4.32
C ASP A 72 -2.74 -7.75 -4.28
N PHE A 73 -1.96 -6.88 -4.95
CA PHE A 73 -2.10 -5.44 -4.81
C PHE A 73 -3.50 -4.95 -5.17
N GLU A 74 -4.04 -5.36 -6.33
CA GLU A 74 -5.38 -4.96 -6.81
C GLU A 74 -6.48 -5.24 -5.77
N GLU A 75 -6.60 -6.48 -5.31
CA GLU A 75 -7.59 -6.86 -4.30
C GLU A 75 -7.38 -6.11 -2.99
N SER A 76 -6.13 -6.00 -2.52
CA SER A 76 -5.83 -5.30 -1.27
C SER A 76 -6.02 -3.79 -1.35
N PHE A 77 -5.90 -3.22 -2.56
CA PHE A 77 -6.17 -1.83 -2.89
C PHE A 77 -7.67 -1.55 -2.91
N ASP A 78 -8.47 -2.43 -3.50
CA ASP A 78 -9.94 -2.34 -3.44
C ASP A 78 -10.44 -2.40 -1.99
N ASN A 79 -9.91 -3.34 -1.19
CA ASN A 79 -10.22 -3.42 0.24
C ASN A 79 -9.83 -2.16 1.02
N LEU A 80 -8.74 -1.48 0.62
CA LEU A 80 -8.35 -0.19 1.18
C LEU A 80 -9.37 0.89 0.82
N LEU A 81 -9.80 0.97 -0.43
CA LEU A 81 -10.81 1.95 -0.88
C LEU A 81 -12.17 1.71 -0.20
N GLU A 82 -12.60 0.46 -0.04
CA GLU A 82 -13.82 0.12 0.71
C GLU A 82 -13.77 0.60 2.18
N ALA A 83 -12.58 0.60 2.79
CA ALA A 83 -12.38 1.06 4.17
C ALA A 83 -12.30 2.59 4.30
N TYR A 84 -11.89 3.30 3.24
CA TYR A 84 -11.82 4.76 3.16
C TYR A 84 -12.59 5.26 1.92
N PRO A 85 -13.94 5.20 1.93
CA PRO A 85 -14.75 5.57 0.76
C PRO A 85 -14.54 7.02 0.31
N GLU A 86 -14.11 7.92 1.20
CA GLU A 86 -13.73 9.28 0.80
C GLU A 86 -12.47 9.34 -0.08
N ARG A 87 -11.63 8.30 -0.08
CA ARG A 87 -10.45 8.17 -0.94
C ARG A 87 -10.80 7.53 -2.27
N GLU A 88 -11.83 6.70 -2.33
CA GLU A 88 -12.38 6.15 -3.59
C GLU A 88 -12.76 7.31 -4.53
N ASP A 89 -13.55 8.28 -4.04
CA ASP A 89 -13.93 9.47 -4.81
C ASP A 89 -12.70 10.25 -5.36
N ILE A 90 -11.60 10.28 -4.59
CA ILE A 90 -10.35 10.95 -5.00
C ILE A 90 -9.64 10.14 -6.08
N VAL A 91 -9.54 8.82 -5.92
CA VAL A 91 -8.90 7.93 -6.90
C VAL A 91 -9.67 7.94 -8.22
N GLU A 92 -11.01 7.89 -8.20
CA GLU A 92 -11.84 8.03 -9.41
C GLU A 92 -11.56 9.38 -10.11
N THR A 93 -11.44 10.46 -9.34
CA THR A 93 -11.07 11.78 -9.89
C THR A 93 -9.65 11.78 -10.48
N CYS A 94 -8.71 11.06 -9.87
CA CYS A 94 -7.35 10.93 -10.37
C CYS A 94 -7.29 10.22 -11.71
N GLU A 95 -8.14 9.23 -11.93
CA GLU A 95 -8.24 8.52 -13.20
C GLU A 95 -8.73 9.46 -14.33
N ASP A 96 -9.63 10.39 -14.04
CA ASP A 96 -10.19 11.27 -15.06
C ASP A 96 -9.26 12.42 -15.54
N ILE A 97 -8.08 12.59 -14.92
CA ILE A 97 -7.05 13.58 -15.34
C ILE A 97 -6.60 13.31 -16.78
#